data_AF-A0A1L7CWC5-F1
#
_entry.id   AF-A0A1L7CWC5-F1
#
_cell.length_a   1.000
_cell.length_b   1.000
_cell.length_c   1.000
_cell.angle_alpha   90.00
_cell.angle_beta   90.00
_cell.angle_gamma   90.00
#
_symmetry.space_group_name_H-M   'P 1'
#
loop_
_entity.id
_entity.type
_entity.pdbx_description
1 polymer ?
#
loop_
_entity_poly.entity_id
_entity_poly.type
_entity_poly.pdbx_seq_one_letter_code
_entity_poly.pdbx_strand_id
1 'polypeptide(L)'
;MARHGIVPIELELTGGTAYTLFAPGWREGNAEWQALLGAGEDVYLFDSPGELLAFLESGAAHDFTAHPQWRRFAEGLPGTAVVEGRDRHDLVGLPDVLCGPPDLAHVRKADGILSIARSIGAICALAKTNRMFATNSVLAATAAGPDQFHGGGREQWSAIGRVILANWDGVVDEIDALHGAAPEVDPAAAEDAAARLTAAGEEIERRRAEEARRREAEKGDAEPAGDPYDATVWSRAGIDPVKISIAGRNLYTLRCYLDRRPVFLGRMGEIHTFANGRTLVRWLLEHDDHDLAVTATWSEIITAANAGELELTVHADNEYSFAGLAEDIAAGPAKVDPAQLGRAYELLADAADWAGDDAVNEVLAGNQQLQWFLNHILDPSSNDEPVPPYEEEAAGWRRLEKGLTDRFTTKI
;
A
#
# COMPACT_ATOMS: atom_id res chain seq x y z
N MET A 1 5.52 5.49 4.11
CA MET A 1 6.64 5.09 4.98
C MET A 1 7.19 6.34 5.64
N ALA A 2 7.25 6.38 6.97
CA ALA A 2 7.80 7.52 7.71
C ALA A 2 9.29 7.70 7.37
N ARG A 3 9.68 8.92 6.97
CA ARG A 3 11.06 9.28 6.63
C ARG A 3 11.85 9.44 7.92
N HIS A 4 12.84 8.59 8.13
CA HIS A 4 13.70 8.64 9.31
C HIS A 4 15.11 9.11 8.94
N GLY A 5 15.28 10.23 8.23
CA GLY A 5 16.61 10.71 7.85
C GLY A 5 16.66 12.12 7.31
N ILE A 6 17.89 12.63 7.13
CA ILE A 6 18.16 13.97 6.61
C ILE A 6 17.87 13.99 5.11
N VAL A 7 17.14 15.00 4.65
CA VAL A 7 16.80 15.20 3.23
C VAL A 7 17.15 16.64 2.80
N PRO A 8 17.69 16.85 1.59
CA PRO A 8 17.77 18.18 1.02
C PRO A 8 16.38 18.61 0.54
N ILE A 9 16.03 19.86 0.79
CA ILE A 9 14.75 20.45 0.37
C ILE A 9 14.98 21.73 -0.43
N GLU A 10 14.05 22.02 -1.32
CA GLU A 10 13.95 23.26 -2.09
C GLU A 10 12.66 23.98 -1.69
N LEU A 11 12.77 25.28 -1.41
CA LEU A 11 11.65 26.14 -1.03
C LEU A 11 11.53 27.27 -2.06
N GLU A 12 10.41 27.34 -2.78
CA GLU A 12 10.10 28.51 -3.60
C GLU A 12 9.45 29.58 -2.72
N LEU A 13 10.13 30.70 -2.59
CA LEU A 13 9.86 31.80 -1.68
C LEU A 13 9.71 33.12 -2.46
N THR A 14 9.26 34.21 -1.83
CA THR A 14 9.11 35.47 -2.59
C THR A 14 10.45 36.11 -2.95
N GLY A 15 11.48 35.85 -2.13
CA GLY A 15 12.85 36.32 -2.33
C GLY A 15 13.64 35.52 -3.39
N GLY A 16 13.12 34.39 -3.85
CA GLY A 16 13.81 33.46 -4.75
C GLY A 16 13.71 32.01 -4.26
N THR A 17 14.40 31.10 -4.92
CA THR A 17 14.45 29.69 -4.51
C THR A 17 15.52 29.49 -3.44
N ALA A 18 15.17 28.87 -2.31
CA ALA A 18 16.08 28.57 -1.21
C ALA A 18 16.34 27.07 -1.07
N TYR A 19 17.56 26.70 -0.70
CA TYR A 19 18.03 25.32 -0.52
C TYR A 19 18.55 25.09 0.89
N THR A 20 18.14 23.98 1.53
CA THR A 20 18.60 23.62 2.89
C THR A 20 18.49 22.11 3.14
N LEU A 21 18.90 21.64 4.33
CA LEU A 21 18.62 20.27 4.80
C LEU A 21 17.50 20.28 5.84
N PHE A 22 16.68 19.23 5.83
CA PHE A 22 15.59 19.01 6.76
C PHE A 22 15.63 17.59 7.31
N ALA A 23 15.42 17.44 8.62
CA ALA A 23 15.12 16.17 9.25
C ALA A 23 13.65 16.17 9.71
N PRO A 24 12.76 15.41 9.05
CA PRO A 24 11.33 15.38 9.33
C PRO A 24 10.97 14.69 10.65
N GLY A 25 11.89 13.98 11.29
CA GLY A 25 11.63 13.29 12.53
C GLY A 25 12.72 12.28 12.89
N TRP A 26 13.30 12.41 14.08
CA TRP A 26 14.03 11.31 14.72
C TRP A 26 13.71 11.23 16.20
N ARG A 27 13.92 10.05 16.78
CA ARG A 27 13.74 9.82 18.22
C ARG A 27 15.08 9.77 18.90
N GLU A 28 15.18 10.51 20.00
CA GLU A 28 16.31 10.42 20.92
C GLU A 28 15.76 10.22 22.33
N GLY A 29 15.92 8.99 22.85
CA GLY A 29 15.23 8.55 24.06
C GLY A 29 13.70 8.60 23.89
N ASN A 30 13.04 9.40 24.72
CA ASN A 30 11.58 9.58 24.73
C ASN A 30 11.12 10.85 23.99
N ALA A 31 12.03 11.62 23.41
CA ALA A 31 11.73 12.85 22.68
C ALA A 31 11.73 12.61 21.16
N GLU A 32 10.82 13.28 20.47
CA GLU A 32 10.80 13.40 19.01
C GLU A 32 11.32 14.77 18.61
N TRP A 33 12.21 14.78 17.63
CA TRP A 33 12.91 15.97 17.17
C TRP A 33 12.73 16.17 15.67
N GLN A 34 12.72 17.43 15.24
CA GLN A 34 12.85 17.87 13.86
C GLN A 34 13.93 18.96 13.81
N ALA A 35 14.59 19.12 12.66
CA ALA A 35 15.63 20.14 12.51
C ALA A 35 15.75 20.62 11.05
N LEU A 36 16.19 21.86 10.89
CA LEU A 36 16.70 22.44 9.65
C LEU A 36 18.21 22.62 9.73
N LEU A 37 18.87 22.83 8.59
CA LEU A 37 20.30 23.12 8.59
C LEU A 37 20.52 24.48 9.23
N GLY A 38 21.48 24.54 10.15
CA GLY A 38 21.74 25.73 10.93
C GLY A 38 22.85 25.51 11.94
N ALA A 39 23.14 26.55 12.71
CA ALA A 39 23.99 26.47 13.88
C ALA A 39 23.42 27.33 15.00
N GLY A 40 23.03 26.71 16.11
CA GLY A 40 22.45 27.42 17.24
C GLY A 40 21.04 27.95 16.92
N GLU A 41 20.89 29.26 16.85
CA GLU A 41 19.60 29.91 16.50
C GLU A 41 19.52 30.28 15.01
N ASP A 42 20.64 30.20 14.27
CA ASP A 42 20.71 30.57 12.87
C ASP A 42 20.26 29.41 11.97
N VAL A 43 19.39 29.70 11.01
CA VAL A 43 18.96 28.76 9.96
C VAL A 43 19.68 29.11 8.67
N TYR A 44 20.23 28.10 8.01
CA TYR A 44 20.97 28.27 6.76
C TYR A 44 20.09 27.92 5.57
N LEU A 45 19.75 28.96 4.81
CA LEU A 45 19.08 28.90 3.51
C LEU A 45 20.06 29.43 2.45
N PHE A 46 20.41 28.60 1.47
CA PHE A 46 21.32 28.96 0.37
C PHE A 46 20.55 29.31 -0.90
N ASP A 47 21.12 30.15 -1.75
CA ASP A 47 20.49 30.62 -3.00
C ASP A 47 20.62 29.60 -4.13
N SER A 48 21.51 28.62 -3.97
CA SER A 48 21.70 27.57 -4.95
C SER A 48 22.01 26.22 -4.30
N PRO A 49 21.70 25.10 -4.99
CA PRO A 49 22.06 23.78 -4.48
C PRO A 49 23.58 23.57 -4.47
N GLY A 50 24.32 24.29 -5.32
CA GLY A 50 25.79 24.29 -5.34
C GLY A 50 26.38 24.91 -4.08
N GLU A 51 25.86 26.04 -3.62
CA GLU A 51 26.25 26.66 -2.35
C GLU A 51 25.99 25.74 -1.16
N LEU A 52 24.81 25.10 -1.12
CA LEU A 52 24.49 24.11 -0.09
C LEU A 52 25.53 22.98 -0.08
N LEU A 53 25.81 22.35 -1.22
CA LEU A 53 26.79 21.25 -1.26
C LEU A 53 28.21 21.72 -0.88
N ALA A 54 28.66 22.85 -1.42
CA ALA A 54 29.98 23.39 -1.11
C ALA A 54 30.11 23.72 0.39
N PHE A 55 29.05 24.24 1.03
CA PHE A 55 29.00 24.41 2.48
C PHE A 55 29.12 23.07 3.22
N LEU A 56 28.34 22.05 2.84
CA LEU A 56 28.38 20.74 3.49
C LEU A 56 29.75 20.05 3.37
N GLU A 57 30.50 20.32 2.30
CA GLU A 57 31.85 19.80 2.06
C GLU A 57 32.96 20.65 2.70
N SER A 58 32.66 21.88 3.10
CA SER A 58 33.65 22.82 3.68
C SER A 58 34.19 22.36 5.05
N GLY A 59 33.46 21.49 5.75
CA GLY A 59 33.75 21.10 7.12
C GLY A 59 33.39 22.16 8.17
N ALA A 60 32.68 23.22 7.78
CA ALA A 60 32.12 24.19 8.72
C ALA A 60 31.16 23.50 9.72
N ALA A 61 31.14 24.00 10.95
CA ALA A 61 30.27 23.45 11.99
C ALA A 61 28.80 23.80 11.73
N HIS A 62 27.92 22.82 11.95
CA HIS A 62 26.48 22.97 11.89
C HIS A 62 25.81 21.89 12.76
N ASP A 63 24.55 22.09 13.13
CA ASP A 63 23.85 21.27 14.12
C ASP A 63 23.61 19.83 13.66
N PHE A 64 23.46 19.62 12.34
CA PHE A 64 23.36 18.25 11.81
C PHE A 64 24.58 17.38 12.11
N THR A 65 25.75 17.91 12.43
CA THR A 65 26.91 17.08 12.82
C THR A 65 26.64 16.18 14.04
N ALA A 66 25.69 16.57 14.90
CA ALA A 66 25.22 15.78 16.03
C ALA A 66 24.12 14.77 15.68
N HIS A 67 23.52 14.85 14.49
CA HIS A 67 22.41 13.98 14.09
C HIS A 67 22.89 12.53 13.87
N PRO A 68 22.19 11.49 14.38
CA PRO A 68 22.65 10.10 14.31
C PRO A 68 22.92 9.57 12.90
N GLN A 69 22.25 10.13 11.90
CA GLN A 69 22.41 9.73 10.49
C GLN A 69 23.30 10.65 9.67
N TRP A 70 23.87 11.70 10.27
CA TRP A 70 24.69 12.66 9.55
C TRP A 70 25.86 12.01 8.84
N ARG A 71 26.58 11.11 9.52
CA ARG A 71 27.71 10.39 8.92
C ARG A 71 27.33 9.69 7.61
N ARG A 72 26.21 8.97 7.62
CA ARG A 72 25.71 8.26 6.44
C ARG A 72 25.29 9.24 5.33
N PHE A 73 24.67 10.36 5.71
CA PHE A 73 24.29 11.40 4.76
C PHE A 73 25.53 12.01 4.09
N ALA A 74 26.53 12.42 4.89
CA ALA A 74 27.75 13.05 4.42
C ALA A 74 28.61 12.10 3.56
N GLU A 75 28.71 10.81 3.93
CA GLU A 75 29.43 9.80 3.14
C GLU A 75 28.79 9.56 1.74
N GLY A 76 27.53 9.95 1.55
CA GLY A 76 26.80 9.83 0.29
C GLY A 76 26.83 11.07 -0.60
N LEU A 77 27.53 12.14 -0.20
CA LEU A 77 27.67 13.35 -1.02
C LEU A 77 28.46 13.04 -2.31
N PRO A 78 28.16 13.71 -3.44
CA PRO A 78 27.10 14.73 -3.61
C PRO A 78 25.68 14.14 -3.76
N GLY A 79 25.54 12.83 -3.96
CA GLY A 79 24.25 12.21 -4.32
C GLY A 79 23.14 12.38 -3.28
N THR A 80 23.46 12.39 -1.98
CA THR A 80 22.51 12.62 -0.89
C THR A 80 22.02 14.07 -0.80
N ALA A 81 22.70 15.02 -1.42
CA ALA A 81 22.30 16.43 -1.49
C ALA A 81 21.47 16.77 -2.74
N VAL A 82 21.17 15.79 -3.61
CA VAL A 82 20.27 15.98 -4.75
C VAL A 82 18.82 16.10 -4.27
N VAL A 83 18.17 17.25 -4.54
CA VAL A 83 16.77 17.49 -4.18
C VAL A 83 15.83 16.70 -5.08
N GLU A 84 15.09 15.76 -4.50
CA GLU A 84 14.07 14.97 -5.20
C GLU A 84 12.79 15.80 -5.44
N GLY A 85 12.01 15.47 -6.48
CA GLY A 85 10.80 16.24 -6.83
C GLY A 85 9.75 16.34 -5.72
N ARG A 86 9.70 15.38 -4.80
CA ARG A 86 8.80 15.36 -3.64
C ARG A 86 9.27 16.22 -2.45
N ASP A 87 10.51 16.70 -2.51
CA ASP A 87 11.16 17.57 -1.50
C ASP A 87 11.30 19.01 -2.03
N ARG A 88 10.60 19.32 -3.13
CA ARG A 88 10.44 20.67 -3.68
C ARG A 88 9.11 21.23 -3.24
N HIS A 89 9.15 22.31 -2.49
CA HIS A 89 7.98 22.92 -1.88
C HIS A 89 7.81 24.34 -2.39
N ASP A 90 6.78 24.51 -3.21
CA ASP A 90 6.43 25.80 -3.81
C ASP A 90 5.48 26.56 -2.88
N LEU A 91 6.02 27.32 -1.93
CA LEU A 91 5.22 27.99 -0.90
C LEU A 91 4.41 29.12 -1.51
N VAL A 92 5.00 29.92 -2.39
CA VAL A 92 4.30 31.02 -3.09
C VAL A 92 3.19 30.52 -4.03
N GLY A 93 3.33 29.31 -4.59
CA GLY A 93 2.35 28.70 -5.47
C GLY A 93 1.22 27.93 -4.77
N LEU A 94 1.23 27.79 -3.43
CA LEU A 94 0.14 27.11 -2.71
C LEU A 94 -1.27 27.63 -3.05
N PRO A 95 -1.52 28.96 -3.15
CA PRO A 95 -2.84 29.46 -3.54
C PRO A 95 -3.32 28.96 -4.91
N ASP A 96 -2.41 28.82 -5.88
CA ASP A 96 -2.75 28.28 -7.20
C ASP A 96 -3.10 26.80 -7.13
N VAL A 97 -2.35 26.02 -6.34
CA VAL A 97 -2.66 24.60 -6.08
C VAL A 97 -4.08 24.43 -5.50
N LEU A 98 -4.49 25.33 -4.60
CA LEU A 98 -5.82 25.26 -3.97
C LEU A 98 -6.95 25.75 -4.87
N CYS A 99 -6.64 26.48 -5.96
CA CYS A 99 -7.63 26.78 -7.00
C CYS A 99 -8.00 25.54 -7.83
N GLY A 100 -7.13 24.52 -7.87
CA GLY A 100 -7.38 23.25 -8.53
C GLY A 100 -8.43 22.37 -7.81
N PRO A 101 -8.95 21.33 -8.49
CA PRO A 101 -9.81 20.34 -7.85
C PRO A 101 -9.04 19.56 -6.78
N PRO A 102 -9.70 19.04 -5.72
CA PRO A 102 -9.04 18.26 -4.69
C PRO A 102 -8.74 16.82 -5.14
N ASP A 103 -8.03 16.67 -6.26
CA ASP A 103 -7.52 15.39 -6.72
C ASP A 103 -6.22 15.01 -5.98
N LEU A 104 -5.71 13.82 -6.29
CA LEU A 104 -4.50 13.29 -5.66
C LEU A 104 -3.29 14.22 -5.81
N ALA A 105 -3.13 14.89 -6.95
CA ALA A 105 -1.96 15.72 -7.23
C ALA A 105 -2.03 17.02 -6.42
N HIS A 106 -3.16 17.71 -6.46
CA HIS A 106 -3.34 18.96 -5.72
C HIS A 106 -3.32 18.75 -4.22
N VAL A 107 -4.00 17.72 -3.71
CA VAL A 107 -4.05 17.43 -2.26
C VAL A 107 -2.67 17.05 -1.74
N ARG A 108 -1.91 16.20 -2.45
CA ARG A 108 -0.54 15.86 -2.05
C ARG A 108 0.41 17.06 -2.09
N LYS A 109 0.32 17.91 -3.12
CA LYS A 109 1.15 19.12 -3.20
C LYS A 109 0.82 20.10 -2.07
N ALA A 110 -0.46 20.34 -1.80
CA ALA A 110 -0.91 21.17 -0.70
C ALA A 110 -0.47 20.63 0.67
N ASP A 111 -0.65 19.32 0.92
CA ASP A 111 -0.21 18.68 2.17
C ASP A 111 1.30 18.83 2.39
N GLY A 112 2.10 18.57 1.35
CA GLY A 112 3.55 18.72 1.43
C GLY A 112 3.99 20.14 1.80
N ILE A 113 3.39 21.16 1.17
CA ILE A 113 3.69 22.57 1.44
C ILE A 113 3.25 22.98 2.86
N LEU A 114 2.04 22.58 3.27
CA LEU A 114 1.53 22.89 4.61
C LEU A 114 2.35 22.19 5.70
N SER A 115 2.73 20.94 5.46
CA SER A 115 3.54 20.15 6.39
C SER A 115 4.92 20.76 6.59
N ILE A 116 5.63 21.11 5.50
CA ILE A 116 6.96 21.72 5.63
C ILE A 116 6.88 23.10 6.28
N ALA A 117 5.92 23.94 5.92
CA ALA A 117 5.74 25.27 6.52
C ALA A 117 5.44 25.17 8.03
N ARG A 118 4.61 24.19 8.43
CA ARG A 118 4.35 23.90 9.84
C ARG A 118 5.61 23.47 10.59
N SER A 119 6.42 22.60 10.00
CA SER A 119 7.68 22.16 10.61
C SER A 119 8.69 23.31 10.72
N ILE A 120 8.87 24.12 9.67
CA ILE A 120 9.73 25.32 9.72
C ILE A 120 9.24 26.27 10.82
N GLY A 121 7.93 26.51 10.90
CA GLY A 121 7.34 27.36 11.94
C GLY A 121 7.59 26.85 13.36
N ALA A 122 7.51 25.53 13.57
CA ALA A 122 7.80 24.91 14.86
C ALA A 122 9.29 24.97 15.23
N ILE A 123 10.18 24.66 14.28
CA ILE A 123 11.63 24.65 14.48
C ILE A 123 12.16 26.06 14.78
N CYS A 124 11.72 27.05 14.00
CA CYS A 124 12.24 28.43 14.09
C CYS A 124 11.36 29.33 14.99
N ALA A 125 10.40 28.75 15.71
CA ALA A 125 9.45 29.47 16.57
C ALA A 125 8.71 30.64 15.88
N LEU A 126 8.34 30.50 14.61
CA LEU A 126 7.68 31.54 13.80
C LEU A 126 6.25 31.80 14.29
N ALA A 127 5.99 33.01 14.78
CA ALA A 127 4.79 33.31 15.58
C ALA A 127 3.50 33.34 14.77
N LYS A 128 3.48 33.96 13.58
CA LYS A 128 2.29 34.01 12.71
C LYS A 128 2.00 32.61 12.16
N THR A 129 3.04 31.90 11.74
CA THR A 129 2.96 30.52 11.21
C THR A 129 2.37 29.58 12.26
N ASN A 130 2.94 29.52 13.46
CA ASN A 130 2.43 28.68 14.54
C ASN A 130 0.99 29.03 14.93
N ARG A 131 0.64 30.33 14.98
CA ARG A 131 -0.73 30.77 15.27
C ARG A 131 -1.71 30.31 14.20
N MET A 132 -1.35 30.43 12.93
CA MET A 132 -2.20 30.05 11.80
C MET A 132 -2.53 28.55 11.85
N PHE A 133 -1.53 27.68 12.02
CA PHE A 133 -1.77 26.24 12.16
C PHE A 133 -2.52 25.88 13.44
N ALA A 134 -2.26 26.54 14.56
CA ALA A 134 -2.95 26.27 15.83
C ALA A 134 -4.44 26.66 15.82
N THR A 135 -4.80 27.70 15.06
CA THR A 135 -6.18 28.22 15.03
C THR A 135 -7.05 27.62 13.92
N ASN A 136 -6.44 26.94 12.94
CA ASN A 136 -7.15 26.42 11.77
C ASN A 136 -6.94 24.91 11.61
N SER A 137 -7.64 24.12 12.43
CA SER A 137 -7.55 22.65 12.41
C SER A 137 -7.95 22.02 11.07
N VAL A 138 -8.74 22.73 10.25
CA VAL A 138 -9.14 22.28 8.91
C VAL A 138 -7.94 22.01 7.99
N LEU A 139 -6.81 22.67 8.21
CA LEU A 139 -5.58 22.47 7.44
C LEU A 139 -5.03 21.04 7.58
N ALA A 140 -5.27 20.38 8.71
CA ALA A 140 -4.81 19.00 8.93
C ALA A 140 -5.53 17.97 8.04
N ALA A 141 -6.64 18.36 7.40
CA ALA A 141 -7.41 17.45 6.54
C ALA A 141 -6.64 17.03 5.27
N THR A 142 -5.64 17.80 4.83
CA THR A 142 -4.84 17.45 3.65
C THR A 142 -4.06 16.15 3.83
N ALA A 143 -3.70 15.81 5.08
CA ALA A 143 -2.94 14.60 5.41
C ALA A 143 -3.78 13.32 5.25
N ALA A 144 -5.11 13.42 5.25
CA ALA A 144 -6.02 12.28 5.05
C ALA A 144 -6.14 11.85 3.58
N GLY A 145 -5.58 12.62 2.64
CA GLY A 145 -5.61 12.31 1.21
C GLY A 145 -6.87 12.83 0.49
N PRO A 146 -6.97 12.62 -0.84
CA PRO A 146 -8.00 13.22 -1.67
C PRO A 146 -9.43 12.73 -1.37
N ASP A 147 -9.59 11.50 -0.87
CA ASP A 147 -10.89 10.93 -0.57
C ASP A 147 -11.66 11.73 0.50
N GLN A 148 -10.94 12.41 1.39
CA GLN A 148 -11.49 13.34 2.39
C GLN A 148 -12.29 14.48 1.76
N PHE A 149 -12.01 14.82 0.49
CA PHE A 149 -12.58 15.98 -0.20
C PHE A 149 -13.60 15.60 -1.30
N HIS A 150 -13.94 14.32 -1.42
CA HIS A 150 -14.99 13.84 -2.32
C HIS A 150 -16.40 14.09 -1.75
N GLY A 151 -17.40 14.15 -2.63
CA GLY A 151 -18.80 14.38 -2.24
C GLY A 151 -19.01 15.70 -1.47
N GLY A 152 -19.48 15.60 -0.22
CA GLY A 152 -19.67 16.74 0.68
C GLY A 152 -18.38 17.40 1.17
N GLY A 153 -17.21 16.77 0.99
CA GLY A 153 -15.90 17.29 1.43
C GLY A 153 -15.36 18.47 0.60
N ARG A 154 -16.00 18.83 -0.52
CA ARG A 154 -15.60 19.98 -1.35
C ARG A 154 -15.65 21.31 -0.61
N GLU A 155 -16.60 21.47 0.32
CA GLU A 155 -16.68 22.67 1.16
C GLU A 155 -15.45 22.79 2.07
N GLN A 156 -14.93 21.66 2.55
CA GLN A 156 -13.72 21.60 3.38
C GLN A 156 -12.48 22.04 2.59
N TRP A 157 -12.36 21.62 1.32
CA TRP A 157 -11.29 22.10 0.43
C TRP A 157 -11.37 23.63 0.22
N SER A 158 -12.57 24.15 -0.02
CA SER A 158 -12.79 25.60 -0.12
C SER A 158 -12.55 26.34 1.22
N ALA A 159 -12.79 25.68 2.36
CA ALA A 159 -12.48 26.24 3.67
C ALA A 159 -10.96 26.38 3.89
N ILE A 160 -10.17 25.38 3.47
CA ILE A 160 -8.70 25.46 3.46
C ILE A 160 -8.26 26.66 2.60
N GLY A 161 -8.77 26.77 1.37
CA GLY A 161 -8.46 27.89 0.48
C GLY A 161 -8.72 29.27 1.11
N ARG A 162 -9.84 29.43 1.84
CA ARG A 162 -10.15 30.68 2.58
C ARG A 162 -9.17 30.96 3.71
N VAL A 163 -8.73 29.94 4.45
CA VAL A 163 -7.71 30.10 5.49
C VAL A 163 -6.39 30.55 4.89
N ILE A 164 -5.96 29.91 3.79
CA ILE A 164 -4.73 30.28 3.08
C ILE A 164 -4.82 31.71 2.55
N LEU A 165 -5.91 32.07 1.86
CA LEU A 165 -6.12 33.42 1.35
C LEU A 165 -5.99 34.51 2.45
N ALA A 166 -6.41 34.22 3.68
CA ALA A 166 -6.41 35.20 4.76
C ALA A 166 -5.08 35.31 5.53
N ASN A 167 -4.23 34.28 5.50
CA ASN A 167 -3.08 34.18 6.41
C ASN A 167 -1.75 33.84 5.75
N TRP A 168 -1.75 33.32 4.51
CA TRP A 168 -0.56 32.69 3.93
C TRP A 168 0.57 33.67 3.63
N ASP A 169 0.27 34.89 3.20
CA ASP A 169 1.28 35.94 2.99
C ASP A 169 2.15 36.14 4.24
N GLY A 170 1.51 36.16 5.43
CA GLY A 170 2.24 36.30 6.69
C GLY A 170 3.09 35.09 7.07
N VAL A 171 2.78 33.90 6.57
CA VAL A 171 3.60 32.68 6.73
C VAL A 171 4.81 32.75 5.81
N VAL A 172 4.58 33.10 4.54
CA VAL A 172 5.65 33.24 3.55
C VAL A 172 6.62 34.33 3.97
N ASP A 173 6.14 35.50 4.41
CA ASP A 173 6.98 36.59 4.94
C ASP A 173 7.89 36.14 6.11
N GLU A 174 7.38 35.32 7.03
CA GLU A 174 8.17 34.83 8.17
C GLU A 174 9.25 33.83 7.74
N ILE A 175 8.96 33.00 6.76
CA ILE A 175 9.92 32.02 6.22
C ILE A 175 10.96 32.74 5.35
N ASP A 176 10.56 33.73 4.56
CA ASP A 176 11.46 34.59 3.78
C ASP A 176 12.46 35.31 4.68
N ALA A 177 12.01 35.76 5.85
CA ALA A 177 12.86 36.45 6.83
C ALA A 177 13.93 35.56 7.48
N LEU A 178 13.89 34.24 7.30
CA LEU A 178 14.96 33.33 7.73
C LEU A 178 16.21 33.41 6.83
N HIS A 179 16.07 33.99 5.64
CA HIS A 179 17.18 34.11 4.70
C HIS A 179 18.25 35.10 5.19
N GLY A 180 19.53 34.82 4.89
CA GLY A 180 20.65 35.74 5.15
C GLY A 180 21.57 35.38 6.31
N ALA A 181 21.31 34.30 7.06
CA ALA A 181 22.22 33.80 8.09
C ALA A 181 23.20 32.71 7.59
N ALA A 182 23.03 32.23 6.35
CA ALA A 182 23.90 31.23 5.76
C ALA A 182 25.35 31.77 5.60
N PRO A 183 26.39 30.99 5.95
CA PRO A 183 27.77 31.39 5.74
C PRO A 183 28.09 31.62 4.26
N GLU A 184 28.91 32.63 3.97
CA GLU A 184 29.36 32.91 2.61
C GLU A 184 30.19 31.73 2.08
N VAL A 185 29.84 31.28 0.87
CA VAL A 185 30.50 30.18 0.17
C VAL A 185 31.33 30.76 -0.98
N ASP A 186 32.52 30.22 -1.20
CA ASP A 186 33.35 30.59 -2.35
C ASP A 186 32.59 30.32 -3.66
N PRO A 187 32.36 31.33 -4.51
CA PRO A 187 31.59 31.16 -5.74
C PRO A 187 32.14 30.08 -6.67
N ALA A 188 33.46 29.92 -6.72
CA ALA A 188 34.09 28.87 -7.54
C ALA A 188 33.82 27.46 -6.98
N ALA A 189 33.83 27.30 -5.66
CA ALA A 189 33.45 26.05 -5.00
C ALA A 189 31.95 25.74 -5.21
N ALA A 190 31.08 26.75 -5.14
CA ALA A 190 29.65 26.59 -5.40
C ALA A 190 29.36 26.17 -6.86
N GLU A 191 30.07 26.75 -7.84
CA GLU A 191 29.94 26.39 -9.25
C GLU A 191 30.41 24.93 -9.52
N ASP A 192 31.56 24.53 -8.96
CA ASP A 192 32.04 23.15 -9.04
C ASP A 192 31.06 22.16 -8.38
N ALA A 193 30.55 22.50 -7.21
CA ALA A 193 29.56 21.71 -6.49
C ALA A 193 28.24 21.56 -7.28
N ALA A 194 27.75 22.63 -7.92
CA ALA A 194 26.57 22.59 -8.77
C ALA A 194 26.74 21.64 -9.97
N ALA A 195 27.92 21.66 -10.62
CA ALA A 195 28.24 20.73 -11.71
C ALA A 195 28.25 19.27 -11.22
N ARG A 196 28.85 19.00 -10.05
CA ARG A 196 28.87 17.67 -9.44
C ARG A 196 27.49 17.17 -9.03
N LEU A 197 26.62 18.04 -8.51
CA LEU A 197 25.21 17.70 -8.20
C LEU A 197 24.42 17.34 -9.46
N THR A 198 24.61 18.09 -10.53
CA THR A 198 23.95 17.80 -11.82
C THR A 198 24.34 16.41 -12.31
N ALA A 199 25.65 16.11 -12.35
CA ALA A 199 26.16 14.80 -12.74
C ALA A 199 25.66 13.67 -11.82
N ALA A 200 25.57 13.92 -10.51
CA ALA A 200 25.04 12.97 -9.54
C ALA A 200 23.54 12.70 -9.73
N GLY A 201 22.75 13.75 -10.00
CA GLY A 201 21.32 13.61 -10.31
C GLY A 201 21.09 12.80 -11.59
N GLU A 202 21.85 13.09 -12.66
CA GLU A 202 21.80 12.31 -13.91
C GLU A 202 22.15 10.84 -13.68
N GLU A 203 23.16 10.56 -12.85
CA GLU A 203 23.53 9.19 -12.50
C GLU A 203 22.44 8.46 -11.70
N ILE A 204 21.81 9.13 -10.74
CA ILE A 204 20.68 8.58 -9.97
C ILE A 204 19.52 8.24 -10.91
N GLU A 205 19.16 9.14 -11.82
CA GLU A 205 18.08 8.90 -12.79
C GLU A 205 18.44 7.79 -13.78
N ARG A 206 19.69 7.72 -14.24
CA ARG A 206 20.18 6.62 -15.09
C ARG A 206 20.04 5.27 -14.37
N ARG A 207 20.44 5.18 -13.10
CA ARG A 207 20.29 3.96 -12.30
C ARG A 207 18.83 3.59 -12.08
N ARG A 208 17.96 4.57 -11.80
CA ARG A 208 16.51 4.34 -11.67
C ARG A 208 15.90 3.82 -12.97
N ALA A 209 16.31 4.37 -14.11
CA ALA A 209 15.86 3.92 -15.42
C ALA A 209 16.38 2.51 -15.75
N GLU A 210 17.64 2.19 -15.42
CA GLU A 210 18.19 0.84 -15.57
C GLU A 210 17.49 -0.16 -14.68
N GLU A 211 17.22 0.18 -13.41
CA GLU A 211 16.48 -0.67 -12.48
C GLU A 211 15.02 -0.85 -12.92
N ALA A 212 14.36 0.20 -13.41
CA ALA A 212 13.03 0.11 -13.99
C ALA A 212 13.01 -0.82 -15.20
N ARG A 213 13.97 -0.66 -16.14
CA ARG A 213 14.13 -1.56 -17.28
C ARG A 213 14.43 -3.00 -16.86
N ARG A 214 15.23 -3.19 -15.81
CA ARG A 214 15.52 -4.51 -15.26
C ARG A 214 14.27 -5.13 -14.63
N ARG A 215 13.48 -4.37 -13.87
CA ARG A 215 12.20 -4.83 -13.32
C ARG A 215 11.17 -5.10 -14.42
N GLU A 216 11.17 -4.30 -15.48
CA GLU A 216 10.35 -4.52 -16.67
C GLU A 216 10.81 -5.75 -17.46
N ALA A 217 12.12 -6.00 -17.57
CA ALA A 217 12.67 -7.20 -18.17
C ALA A 217 12.43 -8.45 -17.30
N GLU A 218 12.53 -8.36 -15.97
CA GLU A 218 12.17 -9.45 -15.05
C GLU A 218 10.66 -9.75 -15.09
N LYS A 219 9.83 -8.75 -15.41
CA LYS A 219 8.40 -8.93 -15.73
C LYS A 219 8.15 -9.39 -17.17
N GLY A 220 9.04 -9.06 -18.10
CA GLY A 220 8.94 -9.29 -19.55
C GLY A 220 9.59 -10.60 -20.03
N ASP A 221 10.49 -11.18 -19.24
CA ASP A 221 10.98 -12.56 -19.38
C ASP A 221 9.92 -13.59 -18.94
N ALA A 222 8.78 -13.12 -18.39
CA ALA A 222 7.51 -13.79 -18.57
C ALA A 222 6.92 -13.38 -19.93
N GLU A 223 7.49 -13.91 -21.03
CA GLU A 223 6.74 -14.02 -22.28
C GLU A 223 5.45 -14.78 -21.97
N PRO A 224 4.24 -14.29 -22.32
CA PRO A 224 3.08 -15.15 -22.31
C PRO A 224 3.23 -16.08 -23.52
N ALA A 225 3.93 -17.20 -23.34
CA ALA A 225 3.23 -18.42 -23.68
C ALA A 225 1.92 -18.31 -22.89
N GLY A 226 0.77 -18.17 -23.57
CA GLY A 226 -0.53 -18.06 -22.90
C GLY A 226 -0.59 -19.08 -21.78
N ASP A 227 -1.25 -18.75 -20.66
CA ASP A 227 -1.21 -19.56 -19.44
C ASP A 227 -1.31 -21.04 -19.85
N PRO A 228 -0.36 -21.91 -19.47
CA PRO A 228 -0.44 -23.33 -19.84
C PRO A 228 -1.81 -23.94 -19.50
N TYR A 229 -2.51 -23.38 -18.51
CA TYR A 229 -3.89 -23.68 -18.17
C TYR A 229 -4.90 -23.35 -19.28
N ASP A 230 -4.72 -22.29 -20.05
CA ASP A 230 -5.58 -21.89 -21.19
C ASP A 230 -5.62 -22.95 -22.30
N ALA A 231 -4.55 -23.76 -22.43
CA ALA A 231 -4.51 -24.87 -23.37
C ALA A 231 -5.25 -26.13 -22.87
N THR A 232 -5.64 -26.18 -21.58
CA THR A 232 -6.25 -27.36 -20.97
C THR A 232 -7.72 -27.54 -21.38
N VAL A 233 -8.24 -28.76 -21.19
CA VAL A 233 -9.68 -29.04 -21.34
C VAL A 233 -10.50 -28.27 -20.31
N TRP A 234 -9.94 -28.03 -19.12
CA TRP A 234 -10.61 -27.32 -18.02
C TRP A 234 -10.93 -25.87 -18.38
N SER A 235 -9.94 -25.11 -18.88
CA SER A 235 -10.14 -23.73 -19.33
C SER A 235 -11.17 -23.64 -20.46
N ARG A 236 -11.10 -24.52 -21.46
CA ARG A 236 -12.08 -24.56 -22.56
C ARG A 236 -13.50 -24.89 -22.09
N ALA A 237 -13.62 -25.83 -21.14
CA ALA A 237 -14.90 -26.23 -20.60
C ALA A 237 -15.49 -25.18 -19.63
N GLY A 238 -14.68 -24.26 -19.10
CA GLY A 238 -15.10 -23.30 -18.09
C GLY A 238 -15.49 -23.96 -16.76
N ILE A 239 -14.90 -25.12 -16.46
CA ILE A 239 -15.10 -25.86 -15.22
C ILE A 239 -13.73 -26.14 -14.66
N ASP A 240 -13.47 -25.61 -13.47
CA ASP A 240 -12.14 -25.55 -12.90
C ASP A 240 -11.94 -26.64 -11.85
N PRO A 241 -10.84 -27.39 -11.92
CA PRO A 241 -10.30 -28.13 -10.79
C PRO A 241 -9.93 -27.20 -9.65
N VAL A 242 -10.39 -27.55 -8.46
CA VAL A 242 -10.12 -26.82 -7.22
C VAL A 242 -9.29 -27.70 -6.29
N LYS A 243 -8.24 -27.13 -5.70
CA LYS A 243 -7.44 -27.78 -4.65
C LYS A 243 -7.70 -27.08 -3.31
N ILE A 244 -8.07 -27.87 -2.30
CA ILE A 244 -8.39 -27.40 -0.95
C ILE A 244 -7.41 -28.03 0.02
N SER A 245 -6.60 -27.22 0.70
CA SER A 245 -5.64 -27.64 1.72
C SER A 245 -6.22 -27.31 3.10
N ILE A 246 -6.79 -28.29 3.79
CA ILE A 246 -7.52 -28.09 5.06
C ILE A 246 -7.29 -29.27 6.00
N ALA A 247 -7.17 -28.99 7.30
CA ALA A 247 -6.90 -29.99 8.34
C ALA A 247 -5.71 -30.94 8.03
N GLY A 248 -4.65 -30.38 7.42
CA GLY A 248 -3.45 -31.14 7.05
C GLY A 248 -3.62 -32.08 5.85
N ARG A 249 -4.71 -31.96 5.09
CA ARG A 249 -5.00 -32.77 3.90
C ARG A 249 -5.18 -31.90 2.67
N ASN A 250 -4.80 -32.44 1.51
CA ASN A 250 -5.11 -31.86 0.22
C ASN A 250 -6.27 -32.63 -0.41
N LEU A 251 -7.33 -31.91 -0.76
CA LEU A 251 -8.51 -32.43 -1.43
C LEU A 251 -8.70 -31.74 -2.78
N TYR A 252 -9.31 -32.46 -3.71
CA TYR A 252 -9.60 -32.00 -5.05
C TYR A 252 -11.09 -32.13 -5.34
N THR A 253 -11.66 -31.13 -6.02
CA THR A 253 -13.04 -31.12 -6.52
C THR A 253 -13.11 -30.28 -7.81
N LEU A 254 -14.30 -30.05 -8.36
CA LEU A 254 -14.51 -29.12 -9.48
C LEU A 254 -15.50 -28.01 -9.09
N ARG A 255 -15.33 -26.83 -9.65
CA ARG A 255 -16.25 -25.68 -9.52
C ARG A 255 -16.37 -24.96 -10.86
N CYS A 256 -17.55 -24.43 -11.18
CA CYS A 256 -17.73 -23.41 -12.20
C CYS A 256 -18.70 -22.32 -11.72
N TYR A 257 -18.93 -21.32 -12.57
CA TYR A 257 -19.98 -20.32 -12.33
C TYR A 257 -21.00 -20.31 -13.46
N LEU A 258 -22.27 -20.51 -13.14
CA LEU A 258 -23.40 -20.34 -14.05
C LEU A 258 -24.20 -19.12 -13.62
N ASP A 259 -24.40 -18.15 -14.52
CA ASP A 259 -25.08 -16.88 -14.22
C ASP A 259 -24.53 -16.19 -12.95
N ARG A 260 -23.19 -16.23 -12.79
CA ARG A 260 -22.44 -15.72 -11.63
C ARG A 260 -22.70 -16.44 -10.31
N ARG A 261 -23.34 -17.61 -10.32
CA ARG A 261 -23.53 -18.46 -9.14
C ARG A 261 -22.61 -19.67 -9.19
N PRO A 262 -21.96 -20.03 -8.06
CA PRO A 262 -21.07 -21.17 -7.99
C PRO A 262 -21.85 -22.47 -8.18
N VAL A 263 -21.24 -23.41 -8.90
CA VAL A 263 -21.72 -24.80 -9.02
C VAL A 263 -20.56 -25.73 -8.75
N PHE A 264 -20.69 -26.59 -7.75
CA PHE A 264 -19.66 -27.57 -7.39
C PHE A 264 -19.94 -28.95 -7.98
N LEU A 265 -18.89 -29.76 -8.08
CA LEU A 265 -19.02 -31.20 -8.26
C LEU A 265 -19.64 -31.79 -6.99
N GLY A 266 -20.94 -31.97 -7.01
CA GLY A 266 -21.71 -32.40 -5.85
C GLY A 266 -23.20 -32.39 -6.13
N ARG A 267 -23.98 -32.69 -5.09
CA ARG A 267 -25.44 -32.62 -5.15
C ARG A 267 -26.01 -32.37 -3.76
N MET A 268 -27.13 -31.65 -3.67
CA MET A 268 -27.86 -31.41 -2.40
C MET A 268 -26.95 -30.83 -1.29
N GLY A 269 -26.04 -29.93 -1.65
CA GLY A 269 -25.12 -29.29 -0.69
C GLY A 269 -23.95 -30.16 -0.22
N GLU A 270 -23.83 -31.41 -0.70
CA GLU A 270 -22.67 -32.27 -0.47
C GLU A 270 -21.66 -32.17 -1.64
N ILE A 271 -20.44 -31.74 -1.35
CA ILE A 271 -19.35 -31.57 -2.31
C ILE A 271 -18.54 -32.86 -2.38
N HIS A 272 -18.45 -33.43 -3.58
CA HIS A 272 -17.58 -34.57 -3.86
C HIS A 272 -16.12 -34.13 -3.85
N THR A 273 -15.35 -34.68 -2.93
CA THR A 273 -13.94 -34.37 -2.74
C THR A 273 -13.09 -35.63 -2.81
N PHE A 274 -11.87 -35.50 -3.33
CA PHE A 274 -10.97 -36.62 -3.58
C PHE A 274 -9.56 -36.33 -3.06
N ALA A 275 -8.88 -37.34 -2.52
CA ALA A 275 -7.51 -37.19 -2.00
C ALA A 275 -6.44 -36.98 -3.08
N ASN A 276 -6.75 -37.26 -4.34
CA ASN A 276 -5.84 -37.07 -5.48
C ASN A 276 -6.62 -37.01 -6.80
N GLY A 277 -6.03 -36.39 -7.82
CA GLY A 277 -6.69 -36.18 -9.11
C GLY A 277 -6.99 -37.45 -9.90
N ARG A 278 -6.20 -38.52 -9.74
CA ARG A 278 -6.48 -39.80 -10.42
C ARG A 278 -7.80 -40.41 -9.93
N THR A 279 -8.07 -40.32 -8.63
CA THR A 279 -9.35 -40.77 -8.07
C THR A 279 -10.51 -39.91 -8.55
N LEU A 280 -10.33 -38.58 -8.62
CA LEU A 280 -11.34 -37.65 -9.17
C LEU A 280 -11.69 -38.03 -10.61
N VAL A 281 -10.70 -38.11 -11.50
CA VAL A 281 -10.91 -38.40 -12.93
C VAL A 281 -11.59 -39.76 -13.14
N ARG A 282 -11.21 -40.79 -12.38
CA ARG A 282 -11.89 -42.09 -12.43
C ARG A 282 -13.35 -41.97 -12.01
N TRP A 283 -13.64 -41.22 -10.95
CA TRP A 283 -15.01 -41.06 -10.45
C TRP A 283 -15.91 -40.40 -11.50
N LEU A 284 -15.41 -39.40 -12.23
CA LEU A 284 -16.15 -38.71 -13.32
C LEU A 284 -16.63 -39.68 -14.43
N LEU A 285 -15.91 -40.77 -14.68
CA LEU A 285 -16.27 -41.74 -15.71
C LEU A 285 -17.45 -42.64 -15.32
N GLU A 286 -17.70 -42.77 -14.01
CA GLU A 286 -18.66 -43.73 -13.45
C GLU A 286 -19.92 -43.03 -12.90
N HIS A 287 -19.90 -41.70 -12.79
CA HIS A 287 -20.94 -40.93 -12.12
C HIS A 287 -21.32 -39.67 -12.93
N ASP A 288 -22.61 -39.47 -13.11
CA ASP A 288 -23.22 -38.29 -13.73
C ASP A 288 -24.35 -37.69 -12.87
N ASP A 289 -24.61 -38.24 -11.70
CA ASP A 289 -25.65 -37.77 -10.76
C ASP A 289 -25.14 -36.64 -9.87
N HIS A 290 -24.76 -35.51 -10.47
CA HIS A 290 -24.25 -34.31 -9.79
C HIS A 290 -24.56 -33.04 -10.58
N ASP A 291 -24.51 -31.88 -9.93
CA ASP A 291 -25.03 -30.62 -10.48
C ASP A 291 -24.19 -30.06 -11.65
N LEU A 292 -22.92 -30.46 -11.79
CA LEU A 292 -22.13 -30.11 -12.98
C LEU A 292 -22.51 -30.89 -14.25
N ALA A 293 -23.18 -32.04 -14.14
CA ALA A 293 -23.45 -32.91 -15.29
C ALA A 293 -24.39 -32.29 -16.33
N VAL A 294 -25.18 -31.28 -15.92
CA VAL A 294 -26.12 -30.56 -16.79
C VAL A 294 -25.50 -29.35 -17.49
N THR A 295 -24.24 -29.04 -17.22
CA THR A 295 -23.54 -27.93 -17.88
C THR A 295 -23.27 -28.26 -19.36
N ALA A 296 -23.38 -27.26 -20.24
CA ALA A 296 -23.28 -27.47 -21.69
C ALA A 296 -21.92 -28.06 -22.13
N THR A 297 -20.86 -27.75 -21.39
CA THR A 297 -19.48 -28.17 -21.66
C THR A 297 -19.05 -29.42 -20.89
N TRP A 298 -19.91 -30.01 -20.05
CA TRP A 298 -19.59 -31.22 -19.28
C TRP A 298 -19.11 -32.36 -20.17
N SER A 299 -19.76 -32.53 -21.32
CA SER A 299 -19.43 -33.59 -22.28
C SER A 299 -18.00 -33.48 -22.83
N GLU A 300 -17.39 -32.29 -22.85
CA GLU A 300 -16.01 -32.10 -23.30
C GLU A 300 -15.02 -32.73 -22.32
N ILE A 301 -15.25 -32.56 -21.01
CA ILE A 301 -14.46 -33.16 -19.93
C ILE A 301 -14.58 -34.68 -19.98
N ILE A 302 -15.81 -35.20 -20.09
CA ILE A 302 -16.05 -36.64 -20.14
C ILE A 302 -15.46 -37.27 -21.41
N THR A 303 -15.49 -36.57 -22.55
CA THR A 303 -14.86 -37.04 -23.79
C THR A 303 -13.34 -37.16 -23.62
N ALA A 304 -12.69 -36.14 -23.07
CA ALA A 304 -11.25 -36.17 -22.80
C ALA A 304 -10.88 -37.23 -21.76
N ALA A 305 -11.72 -37.43 -20.73
CA ALA A 305 -11.52 -38.46 -19.72
C ALA A 305 -11.58 -39.87 -20.33
N ASN A 306 -12.56 -40.14 -21.18
CA ASN A 306 -12.70 -41.43 -21.89
C ASN A 306 -11.55 -41.69 -22.86
N ALA A 307 -10.99 -40.64 -23.47
CA ALA A 307 -9.79 -40.74 -24.31
C ALA A 307 -8.49 -41.00 -23.51
N GLY A 308 -8.53 -40.87 -22.18
CA GLY A 308 -7.34 -40.95 -21.32
C GLY A 308 -6.43 -39.73 -21.42
N GLU A 309 -6.94 -38.62 -21.97
CA GLU A 309 -6.21 -37.37 -22.20
C GLU A 309 -6.45 -36.33 -21.11
N LEU A 310 -7.40 -36.57 -20.20
CA LEU A 310 -7.72 -35.67 -19.11
C LEU A 310 -6.71 -35.81 -17.95
N GLU A 311 -5.79 -34.86 -17.86
CA GLU A 311 -4.93 -34.66 -16.69
C GLU A 311 -5.56 -33.60 -15.76
N LEU A 312 -5.53 -33.84 -14.44
CA LEU A 312 -6.01 -32.87 -13.47
C LEU A 312 -4.97 -31.76 -13.32
N THR A 313 -5.27 -30.57 -13.83
CA THR A 313 -4.45 -29.36 -13.69
C THR A 313 -5.24 -28.34 -12.89
N VAL A 314 -4.67 -27.82 -11.80
CA VAL A 314 -5.30 -26.80 -10.97
C VAL A 314 -4.63 -25.47 -11.28
N HIS A 315 -5.41 -24.46 -11.66
CA HIS A 315 -4.90 -23.10 -11.84
C HIS A 315 -4.51 -22.50 -10.49
N ALA A 316 -3.51 -21.61 -10.47
CA ALA A 316 -3.02 -21.00 -9.22
C ALA A 316 -4.12 -20.27 -8.43
N ASP A 317 -5.08 -19.66 -9.14
CA ASP A 317 -6.23 -18.97 -8.51
C ASP A 317 -7.27 -19.92 -7.90
N ASN A 318 -7.20 -21.22 -8.22
CA ASN A 318 -8.10 -22.26 -7.70
C ASN A 318 -7.43 -23.13 -6.62
N GLU A 319 -6.34 -22.63 -6.01
CA GLU A 319 -5.72 -23.20 -4.81
C GLU A 319 -6.15 -22.46 -3.54
N TYR A 320 -6.83 -23.17 -2.64
CA TYR A 320 -7.36 -22.64 -1.40
C TYR A 320 -6.67 -23.30 -0.20
N SER A 321 -6.05 -22.51 0.68
CA SER A 321 -5.35 -23.01 1.87
C SER A 321 -5.96 -22.48 3.15
N PHE A 322 -6.43 -23.39 3.99
CA PHE A 322 -6.90 -23.13 5.36
C PHE A 322 -5.81 -23.39 6.41
N ALA A 323 -4.63 -23.82 5.98
CA ALA A 323 -3.54 -24.16 6.89
C ALA A 323 -3.13 -22.94 7.72
N GLY A 324 -3.19 -23.07 9.04
CA GLY A 324 -2.73 -22.06 10.01
C GLY A 324 -3.68 -20.89 10.24
N LEU A 325 -4.75 -20.72 9.45
CA LEU A 325 -5.60 -19.53 9.52
C LEU A 325 -6.22 -19.33 10.91
N ALA A 326 -6.72 -20.39 11.54
CA ALA A 326 -7.29 -20.28 12.89
C ALA A 326 -6.24 -19.87 13.94
N GLU A 327 -5.00 -20.34 13.80
CA GLU A 327 -3.89 -20.00 14.69
C GLU A 327 -3.40 -18.56 14.45
N ASP A 328 -3.30 -18.14 13.19
CA ASP A 328 -2.90 -16.80 12.81
C ASP A 328 -3.95 -15.76 13.24
N ILE A 329 -5.25 -16.08 13.08
CA ILE A 329 -6.34 -15.25 13.61
C ILE A 329 -6.22 -15.11 15.13
N ALA A 330 -5.99 -16.20 15.86
CA ALA A 330 -5.80 -16.15 17.31
C ALA A 330 -4.57 -15.32 17.72
N ALA A 331 -3.54 -15.28 16.88
CA ALA A 331 -2.33 -14.48 17.09
C ALA A 331 -2.50 -12.99 16.70
N GLY A 332 -3.56 -12.65 15.96
CA GLY A 332 -3.99 -11.30 15.64
C GLY A 332 -3.83 -10.89 14.18
N PRO A 333 -4.43 -9.75 13.77
CA PRO A 333 -4.61 -9.38 12.36
C PRO A 333 -3.28 -9.21 11.60
N ALA A 334 -2.22 -8.76 12.27
CA ALA A 334 -0.89 -8.62 11.67
C ALA A 334 -0.19 -9.97 11.35
N LYS A 335 -0.74 -11.11 11.81
CA LYS A 335 -0.23 -12.46 11.53
C LYS A 335 -0.95 -13.15 10.39
N VAL A 336 -2.07 -12.61 9.96
CA VAL A 336 -2.91 -13.22 8.92
C VAL A 336 -2.50 -12.69 7.55
N ASP A 337 -2.32 -13.59 6.59
CA ASP A 337 -2.17 -13.24 5.18
C ASP A 337 -3.55 -12.87 4.58
N PRO A 338 -3.77 -11.61 4.16
CA PRO A 338 -5.06 -11.19 3.60
C PRO A 338 -5.45 -11.95 2.33
N ALA A 339 -4.47 -12.33 1.49
CA ALA A 339 -4.74 -13.05 0.25
C ALA A 339 -5.21 -14.49 0.55
N GLN A 340 -4.53 -15.17 1.49
CA GLN A 340 -4.93 -16.50 1.94
C GLN A 340 -6.33 -16.49 2.56
N LEU A 341 -6.59 -15.54 3.48
CA LEU A 341 -7.88 -15.39 4.16
C LEU A 341 -9.00 -15.09 3.17
N GLY A 342 -8.78 -14.16 2.24
CA GLY A 342 -9.77 -13.76 1.23
C GLY A 342 -10.15 -14.93 0.33
N ARG A 343 -9.17 -15.71 -0.14
CA ARG A 343 -9.42 -16.92 -0.93
C ARG A 343 -10.19 -17.97 -0.12
N ALA A 344 -9.79 -18.24 1.12
CA ALA A 344 -10.49 -19.22 1.96
C ALA A 344 -11.94 -18.80 2.22
N TYR A 345 -12.18 -17.51 2.44
CA TYR A 345 -13.53 -16.94 2.60
C TYR A 345 -14.36 -17.03 1.31
N GLU A 346 -13.77 -16.76 0.14
CA GLU A 346 -14.41 -16.93 -1.18
C GLU A 346 -14.97 -18.36 -1.33
N LEU A 347 -14.15 -19.37 -1.05
CA LEU A 347 -14.57 -20.78 -1.13
C LEU A 347 -15.69 -21.13 -0.14
N LEU A 348 -15.64 -20.58 1.08
CA LEU A 348 -16.68 -20.76 2.09
C LEU A 348 -18.03 -20.18 1.61
N ALA A 349 -18.00 -18.94 1.11
CA ALA A 349 -19.17 -18.26 0.59
C ALA A 349 -19.75 -19.00 -0.62
N ASP A 350 -18.89 -19.43 -1.55
CA ASP A 350 -19.32 -20.15 -2.73
C ASP A 350 -19.98 -21.50 -2.39
N ALA A 351 -19.38 -22.25 -1.45
CA ALA A 351 -19.92 -23.54 -1.02
C ALA A 351 -21.30 -23.38 -0.36
N ALA A 352 -21.52 -22.31 0.40
CA ALA A 352 -22.81 -22.01 1.02
C ALA A 352 -23.86 -21.56 0.00
N ASP A 353 -23.50 -20.65 -0.92
CA ASP A 353 -24.41 -20.18 -1.99
C ASP A 353 -24.85 -21.33 -2.90
N TRP A 354 -23.91 -22.19 -3.31
CA TRP A 354 -24.24 -23.38 -4.10
C TRP A 354 -25.15 -24.36 -3.34
N ALA A 355 -24.90 -24.59 -2.06
CA ALA A 355 -25.74 -25.46 -1.23
C ALA A 355 -27.12 -24.86 -0.94
N GLY A 356 -27.32 -23.57 -1.21
CA GLY A 356 -28.57 -22.86 -0.97
C GLY A 356 -28.88 -22.67 0.52
N ASP A 357 -27.86 -22.51 1.36
CA ASP A 357 -28.04 -22.28 2.79
C ASP A 357 -27.26 -21.06 3.30
N ASP A 358 -27.64 -20.60 4.48
CA ASP A 358 -27.10 -19.40 5.13
C ASP A 358 -26.02 -19.73 6.19
N ALA A 359 -25.41 -20.92 6.17
CA ALA A 359 -24.54 -21.38 7.27
C ALA A 359 -23.36 -20.44 7.57
N VAL A 360 -22.76 -19.83 6.53
CA VAL A 360 -21.69 -18.83 6.70
C VAL A 360 -22.25 -17.56 7.38
N ASN A 361 -23.40 -17.08 6.90
CA ASN A 361 -24.07 -15.90 7.46
C ASN A 361 -24.49 -16.13 8.92
N GLU A 362 -24.98 -17.32 9.27
CA GLU A 362 -25.35 -17.67 10.64
C GLU A 362 -24.15 -17.62 11.59
N VAL A 363 -22.99 -18.13 11.17
CA VAL A 363 -21.77 -18.07 11.98
C VAL A 363 -21.31 -16.62 12.17
N LEU A 364 -21.34 -15.80 11.13
CA LEU A 364 -20.94 -14.39 11.20
C LEU A 364 -21.93 -13.54 12.03
N ALA A 365 -23.23 -13.73 11.83
CA ALA A 365 -24.26 -13.06 12.63
C ALA A 365 -24.18 -13.44 14.11
N GLY A 366 -23.81 -14.70 14.41
CA GLY A 366 -23.57 -15.19 15.76
C GLY A 366 -22.19 -14.84 16.34
N ASN A 367 -21.29 -14.21 15.58
CA ASN A 367 -19.93 -13.86 16.00
C ASN A 367 -19.49 -12.56 15.31
N GLN A 368 -19.95 -11.44 15.87
CA GLN A 368 -19.67 -10.11 15.34
C GLN A 368 -18.18 -9.77 15.35
N GLN A 369 -17.41 -10.35 16.28
CA GLN A 369 -15.97 -10.19 16.39
C GLN A 369 -15.27 -10.71 15.14
N LEU A 370 -15.60 -11.94 14.70
CA LEU A 370 -15.08 -12.48 13.45
C LEU A 370 -15.50 -11.64 12.26
N GLN A 371 -16.74 -11.16 12.23
CA GLN A 371 -17.23 -10.32 11.14
C GLN A 371 -16.41 -9.02 11.02
N TRP A 372 -16.16 -8.32 12.14
CA TRP A 372 -15.29 -7.13 12.16
C TRP A 372 -13.85 -7.47 11.77
N PHE A 373 -13.33 -8.60 12.22
CA PHE A 373 -11.99 -9.07 11.88
C PHE A 373 -11.83 -9.33 10.38
N LEU A 374 -12.80 -10.01 9.76
CA LEU A 374 -12.82 -10.23 8.31
C LEU A 374 -12.91 -8.90 7.55
N ASN A 375 -13.78 -7.98 7.98
CA ASN A 375 -13.89 -6.66 7.37
C ASN A 375 -12.58 -5.88 7.47
N HIS A 376 -11.91 -5.89 8.64
CA HIS A 376 -10.64 -5.21 8.85
C HIS A 376 -9.56 -5.66 7.86
N ILE A 377 -9.46 -6.98 7.62
CA ILE A 377 -8.41 -7.56 6.79
C ILE A 377 -8.75 -7.50 5.29
N LEU A 378 -10.02 -7.71 4.95
CA LEU A 378 -10.46 -7.88 3.55
C LEU A 378 -11.00 -6.60 2.92
N ASP A 379 -11.38 -5.59 3.71
CA ASP A 379 -11.84 -4.28 3.23
C ASP A 379 -10.85 -3.17 3.63
N PRO A 380 -10.04 -2.65 2.68
CA PRO A 380 -9.09 -1.57 2.93
C PRO A 380 -9.72 -0.25 3.44
N SER A 381 -11.04 -0.12 3.34
CA SER A 381 -11.80 1.04 3.80
C SER A 381 -12.46 0.86 5.17
N SER A 382 -12.33 -0.33 5.78
CA SER A 382 -12.89 -0.64 7.09
C SER A 382 -12.20 0.15 8.20
N ASN A 383 -13.00 0.76 9.09
CA ASN A 383 -12.54 1.40 10.32
C ASN A 383 -12.69 0.47 11.55
N ASP A 384 -13.14 -0.77 11.34
CA ASP A 384 -13.31 -1.75 12.41
C ASP A 384 -11.92 -2.29 12.76
N GLU A 385 -11.33 -1.86 13.87
CA GLU A 385 -10.05 -2.38 14.37
C GLU A 385 -10.31 -3.46 15.42
N PRO A 386 -9.98 -4.74 15.16
CA PRO A 386 -10.15 -5.82 16.12
C PRO A 386 -9.26 -5.60 17.35
N VAL A 387 -9.80 -5.82 18.55
CA VAL A 387 -9.08 -5.64 19.81
C VAL A 387 -8.81 -7.01 20.43
N PRO A 388 -7.59 -7.30 20.90
CA PRO A 388 -7.30 -8.57 21.54
C PRO A 388 -8.11 -8.77 22.84
N PRO A 389 -8.37 -10.02 23.25
CA PRO A 389 -7.79 -11.24 22.69
C PRO A 389 -8.69 -11.86 21.60
N TYR A 390 -8.09 -12.60 20.64
CA TYR A 390 -8.74 -12.97 19.36
C TYR A 390 -9.29 -14.42 19.32
N GLU A 391 -9.52 -15.04 20.48
CA GLU A 391 -9.93 -16.44 20.54
C GLU A 391 -11.37 -16.66 20.02
N GLU A 392 -12.25 -15.66 20.14
CA GLU A 392 -13.63 -15.74 19.65
C GLU A 392 -13.68 -15.71 18.11
N GLU A 393 -12.83 -14.91 17.48
CA GLU A 393 -12.62 -14.83 16.05
C GLU A 393 -12.08 -16.16 15.53
N ALA A 394 -11.04 -16.68 16.16
CA ALA A 394 -10.47 -17.98 15.83
C ALA A 394 -11.47 -19.12 16.02
N ALA A 395 -12.29 -19.08 17.07
CA ALA A 395 -13.35 -20.05 17.30
C ALA A 395 -14.45 -19.95 16.23
N GLY A 396 -14.81 -18.75 15.82
CA GLY A 396 -15.74 -18.51 14.72
C GLY A 396 -15.21 -19.05 13.39
N TRP A 397 -13.93 -18.80 13.09
CA TRP A 397 -13.28 -19.32 11.88
C TRP A 397 -13.27 -20.85 11.85
N ARG A 398 -12.95 -21.50 12.98
CA ARG A 398 -13.03 -22.97 13.10
C ARG A 398 -14.45 -23.50 12.87
N ARG A 399 -15.50 -22.75 13.21
CA ARG A 399 -16.89 -23.14 12.89
C ARG A 399 -17.16 -23.04 11.39
N LEU A 400 -16.64 -22.02 10.71
CA LEU A 400 -16.71 -21.91 9.25
C LEU A 400 -15.98 -23.07 8.55
N GLU A 401 -14.75 -23.37 8.97
CA GLU A 401 -13.99 -24.53 8.49
C GLU A 401 -14.77 -25.83 8.68
N LYS A 402 -15.31 -26.04 9.89
CA LYS A 402 -16.13 -27.21 10.17
C LYS A 402 -17.33 -27.30 9.23
N GLY A 403 -18.07 -26.20 9.07
CA GLY A 403 -19.22 -26.13 8.18
C GLY A 403 -18.89 -26.51 6.73
N LEU A 404 -17.72 -26.07 6.22
CA LEU A 404 -17.23 -26.49 4.92
C LEU A 404 -16.92 -28.00 4.88
N THR A 405 -16.18 -28.50 5.86
CA THR A 405 -15.78 -29.93 5.88
C THR A 405 -16.96 -30.88 6.09
N ASP A 406 -18.02 -30.46 6.77
CA ASP A 406 -19.24 -31.25 6.94
C ASP A 406 -19.91 -31.56 5.58
N ARG A 407 -19.71 -30.68 4.58
CA ARG A 407 -20.18 -30.86 3.19
C ARG A 407 -19.36 -31.84 2.38
N PHE A 408 -18.18 -32.24 2.83
CA PHE A 408 -17.30 -33.09 2.02
C PHE A 408 -17.71 -34.56 2.12
N THR A 409 -17.70 -35.25 0.97
CA THR A 409 -17.82 -36.71 0.95
C THR A 409 -16.62 -37.40 1.60
N THR A 410 -15.41 -36.87 1.37
CA THR A 410 -14.22 -37.33 2.09
C THR A 410 -14.27 -36.81 3.53
N LYS A 411 -14.54 -37.70 4.49
CA LYS A 411 -14.51 -37.34 5.92
C LYS A 411 -13.08 -37.06 6.37
N ILE A 412 -12.93 -35.97 7.11
CA ILE A 412 -11.67 -35.40 7.61
C ILE A 412 -11.63 -35.55 9.12
#